data_AF-A0A2K0XPA3-F1
#
_entry.id   AF-A0A2K0XPA3-F1
#
_cell.length_a   1.000
_cell.length_b   1.000
_cell.length_c   1.000
_cell.angle_alpha   90.00
_cell.angle_beta   90.00
_cell.angle_gamma   90.00
#
_symmetry.space_group_name_H-M   'P 1'
#
loop_
_entity.id
_entity.type
_entity.pdbx_description
1 polymer ?
#
loop_
_entity_poly.entity_id
_entity_poly.type
_entity_poly.pdbx_seq_one_letter_code
_entity_poly.pdbx_strand_id
1 'polypeptide(L)'
;MEHIEYFDLIHSNPNKRKEVVSEEWTIFDAYESSVSSGSPILNFYKDVNLPEVPKLVDLMQRFGIGEFSLSFTSPTLQYTLWEFCNAGCIITGIREIPELYTDGERTAPIPAITLAIHY
;
A
#
# COMPACT_ATOMS: atom_id res chain seq x y z
N MET A 1 11.35 2.10 -3.46
CA MET A 1 10.55 2.52 -2.31
C MET A 1 11.46 3.07 -1.23
N GLU A 2 11.06 4.15 -0.54
CA GLU A 2 11.70 4.49 0.73
C GLU A 2 11.52 3.32 1.71
N HIS A 3 12.60 2.98 2.39
CA HIS A 3 12.64 1.88 3.34
C HIS A 3 11.82 2.23 4.58
N ILE A 4 10.81 1.41 4.88
CA ILE A 4 10.01 1.58 6.08
C ILE A 4 10.66 0.70 7.16
N GLU A 5 11.46 1.32 8.04
CA GLU A 5 12.33 0.63 9.01
C GLU A 5 11.59 -0.47 9.81
N TYR A 6 10.34 -0.20 10.19
CA TYR A 6 9.47 -1.16 10.85
C TYR A 6 9.24 -2.43 10.02
N PHE A 7 8.91 -2.28 8.73
CA PHE A 7 8.65 -3.41 7.85
C PHE A 7 9.91 -4.07 7.32
N ASP A 8 11.04 -3.36 7.20
CA ASP A 8 12.34 -3.98 6.92
C ASP A 8 12.71 -4.99 8.01
N LEU A 9 12.51 -4.61 9.27
CA LEU A 9 12.78 -5.47 10.43
C LEU A 9 11.87 -6.71 10.48
N ILE A 10 10.61 -6.58 10.07
CA ILE A 10 9.66 -7.70 9.96
C ILE A 10 10.01 -8.58 8.76
N HIS A 11 10.34 -7.97 7.61
CA HIS A 11 10.70 -8.66 6.39
C HIS A 11 11.94 -9.53 6.60
N SER A 12 12.97 -9.01 7.28
CA SER A 12 14.22 -9.73 7.56
C SER A 12 14.12 -10.77 8.69
N ASN A 13 13.05 -10.78 9.48
CA ASN A 13 12.90 -11.68 10.63
C ASN A 13 11.54 -12.41 10.64
N PRO A 14 11.51 -13.68 10.19
CA PRO A 14 10.28 -14.48 10.15
C PRO A 14 9.56 -14.63 11.50
N ASN A 15 10.27 -14.53 12.63
CA ASN A 15 9.65 -14.63 13.95
C ASN A 15 8.82 -13.39 14.30
N LYS A 16 9.22 -12.20 13.82
CA LYS A 16 8.49 -10.95 14.03
C LYS A 16 7.19 -10.86 13.23
N ARG A 17 7.06 -11.62 12.14
CA ARG A 17 5.81 -11.70 11.35
C ARG A 17 4.62 -12.15 12.20
N LYS A 18 4.86 -12.94 13.25
CA LYS A 18 3.80 -13.42 14.16
C LYS A 18 3.30 -12.36 15.14
N GLU A 19 4.02 -11.25 15.28
CA GLU A 19 3.68 -10.14 16.18
C GLU A 19 2.88 -9.03 15.48
N VAL A 20 2.76 -9.09 14.16
CA VAL A 20 2.02 -8.12 13.34
C VAL A 20 0.53 -8.24 13.61
N VAL A 21 -0.12 -7.13 13.97
CA VAL A 21 -1.58 -7.09 14.13
C VAL A 21 -2.28 -7.05 12.77
N SER A 22 -3.56 -7.44 12.71
CA SER A 22 -4.29 -7.62 11.44
C SER A 22 -4.26 -6.41 10.51
N GLU A 23 -4.35 -5.19 11.03
CA GLU A 23 -4.36 -3.98 10.18
C GLU A 23 -2.95 -3.58 9.71
N GLU A 24 -1.92 -3.90 10.49
CA GLU A 24 -0.52 -3.75 10.04
C GLU A 24 -0.19 -4.78 8.96
N TRP A 25 -0.86 -5.94 8.97
CA TRP A 25 -0.69 -6.97 7.94
C TRP A 25 -1.09 -6.45 6.55
N THR A 26 -2.14 -5.63 6.45
CA THR A 26 -2.54 -5.02 5.17
C THR A 26 -1.45 -4.12 4.60
N ILE A 27 -0.80 -3.31 5.44
CA ILE A 27 0.31 -2.43 5.03
C ILE A 27 1.56 -3.27 4.73
N PHE A 28 1.83 -4.31 5.52
CA PHE A 28 2.96 -5.22 5.32
C PHE A 28 2.83 -6.02 4.02
N ASP A 29 1.65 -6.53 3.67
CA ASP A 29 1.41 -7.23 2.40
C ASP A 29 1.61 -6.28 1.20
N ALA A 30 1.12 -5.04 1.30
CA ALA A 30 1.40 -3.99 0.32
C ALA A 30 2.91 -3.69 0.23
N TYR A 31 3.62 -3.69 1.36
CA TYR A 31 5.06 -3.48 1.44
C TYR A 31 5.84 -4.60 0.74
N GLU A 32 5.60 -5.87 1.11
CA GLU A 32 6.29 -7.01 0.49
C GLU A 32 6.07 -7.05 -1.02
N SER A 33 4.84 -6.76 -1.45
CA SER A 33 4.49 -6.65 -2.86
C SER A 33 5.26 -5.54 -3.57
N SER A 34 5.28 -4.35 -2.96
CA SER A 34 5.98 -3.17 -3.50
C SER A 34 7.49 -3.35 -3.58
N VAL A 35 8.10 -4.00 -2.58
CA VAL A 35 9.52 -4.38 -2.62
C VAL A 35 9.77 -5.37 -3.75
N SER A 36 8.94 -6.41 -3.85
CA SER A 36 9.11 -7.48 -4.84
C SER A 36 8.94 -7.00 -6.28
N SER A 37 8.03 -6.05 -6.53
CA SER A 37 7.82 -5.48 -7.86
C SER A 37 8.80 -4.33 -8.19
N GLY A 38 9.52 -3.81 -7.19
CA GLY A 38 10.38 -2.65 -7.36
C GLY A 38 9.61 -1.32 -7.46
N SER A 39 8.41 -1.26 -6.86
CA SER A 39 7.61 -0.04 -6.81
C SER A 39 8.36 1.10 -6.08
N PRO A 40 8.26 2.36 -6.56
CA PRO A 40 8.87 3.50 -5.89
C PRO A 40 8.14 3.93 -4.61
N ILE A 41 6.87 3.55 -4.45
CA ILE A 41 6.03 3.86 -3.29
C ILE A 41 5.23 2.63 -2.85
N LEU A 42 4.65 2.68 -1.66
CA LEU A 42 3.77 1.63 -1.19
C LEU A 42 2.55 1.52 -2.12
N ASN A 43 2.27 0.31 -2.61
CA ASN A 43 1.12 0.04 -3.45
C ASN A 43 0.19 -1.01 -2.83
N PHE A 44 -1.05 -0.63 -2.59
CA PHE A 44 -2.12 -1.56 -2.24
C PHE A 44 -2.65 -2.19 -3.54
N TYR A 45 -2.30 -3.45 -3.74
CA TYR A 45 -2.68 -4.26 -4.91
C TYR A 45 -3.89 -5.17 -4.65
N LYS A 46 -4.39 -5.19 -3.41
CA LYS A 46 -5.59 -5.91 -2.97
C LYS A 46 -6.61 -4.94 -2.39
N ASP A 47 -7.87 -5.35 -2.42
CA ASP A 47 -8.98 -4.63 -1.81
C ASP A 47 -8.72 -4.36 -0.33
N VAL A 48 -8.96 -3.12 0.08
CA VAL A 48 -8.85 -2.66 1.46
C VAL A 48 -10.23 -2.70 2.12
N ASN A 49 -10.29 -3.22 3.35
CA ASN A 49 -11.51 -3.22 4.15
C ASN A 49 -11.88 -1.78 4.56
N LEU A 50 -13.01 -1.26 4.07
CA LEU A 50 -13.40 0.15 4.25
C LEU A 50 -13.38 0.62 5.73
N PRO A 51 -13.91 -0.14 6.70
CA PRO A 51 -13.89 0.27 8.11
C PRO A 51 -12.48 0.37 8.72
N GLU A 52 -11.46 -0.23 8.09
CA GLU A 52 -10.07 -0.17 8.56
C GLU A 52 -9.32 1.05 8.04
N VAL A 53 -9.82 1.74 7.01
CA VAL A 53 -9.13 2.85 6.33
C VAL A 53 -8.65 3.94 7.30
N PRO A 54 -9.46 4.45 8.26
CA PRO A 54 -8.97 5.47 9.20
C PRO A 54 -7.78 5.00 10.04
N LYS A 55 -7.79 3.74 10.47
CA LYS A 55 -6.69 3.14 11.25
C LYS A 55 -5.46 2.92 10.37
N LEU A 56 -5.64 2.51 9.12
CA LEU A 56 -4.56 2.38 8.15
C LEU A 56 -3.87 3.71 7.90
N VAL A 57 -4.62 4.80 7.74
CA VAL A 57 -4.03 6.14 7.55
C VAL A 57 -3.22 6.57 8.78
N ASP A 58 -3.73 6.40 10.00
CA ASP A 58 -2.98 6.68 11.23
C ASP A 58 -1.70 5.84 11.34
N LEU A 59 -1.76 4.54 11.02
CA LEU A 59 -0.58 3.67 10.99
C LEU A 59 0.43 4.11 9.93
N MET A 60 -0.03 4.44 8.71
CA MET A 60 0.82 4.93 7.64
C MET A 60 1.54 6.23 8.05
N GLN A 61 0.83 7.16 8.71
CA GLN A 61 1.43 8.37 9.27
C GLN A 61 2.52 8.04 10.30
N ARG A 62 2.25 7.13 11.23
CA ARG A 62 3.22 6.70 12.26
C ARG A 62 4.46 6.03 11.67
N PHE A 63 4.30 5.34 10.54
CA PHE A 63 5.41 4.72 9.81
C PHE A 63 6.12 5.68 8.85
N GLY A 64 5.71 6.96 8.78
CA GLY A 64 6.33 7.97 7.93
C GLY A 64 5.95 7.85 6.44
N ILE A 65 4.87 7.16 6.11
CA ILE A 65 4.38 7.00 4.74
C ILE A 65 3.55 8.22 4.36
N GLY A 66 4.09 9.09 3.50
CA GLY A 66 3.41 10.30 3.03
C GLY A 66 2.69 10.14 1.68
N GLU A 67 3.12 9.19 0.84
CA GLU A 67 2.56 8.92 -0.48
C GLU A 67 2.42 7.41 -0.71
N PHE A 68 1.30 6.98 -1.29
CA PHE A 68 1.01 5.59 -1.63
C PHE A 68 0.11 5.49 -2.87
N SER A 69 -0.04 4.28 -3.42
CA SER A 69 -0.92 4.04 -4.56
C SER A 69 -1.88 2.87 -4.36
N LEU A 70 -2.97 2.88 -5.11
CA LEU A 70 -3.94 1.79 -5.22
C LEU A 70 -3.96 1.29 -6.67
N SER A 71 -3.70 0.00 -6.89
CA SER A 71 -3.72 -0.62 -8.23
C SER A 71 -4.72 -1.76 -8.36
N PHE A 72 -5.50 -2.05 -7.32
CA PHE A 72 -6.51 -3.09 -7.38
C PHE A 72 -7.73 -2.62 -8.19
N THR A 73 -8.30 -3.54 -8.96
CA THR A 73 -9.60 -3.36 -9.61
C THR A 73 -10.69 -3.95 -8.74
N SER A 74 -11.55 -3.09 -8.20
CA SER A 74 -12.72 -3.49 -7.41
C SER A 74 -13.96 -2.67 -7.78
N PRO A 75 -15.17 -3.27 -7.78
CA PRO A 75 -16.42 -2.53 -7.93
C PRO A 75 -16.63 -1.46 -6.85
N THR A 76 -15.87 -1.52 -5.75
CA THR A 76 -15.95 -0.59 -4.61
C THR A 76 -14.80 0.43 -4.58
N LEU A 77 -13.95 0.50 -5.61
CA LEU A 77 -12.79 1.40 -5.64
C LEU A 77 -13.15 2.85 -5.33
N GLN A 78 -14.27 3.36 -5.87
CA GLN A 78 -14.74 4.72 -5.58
C GLN A 78 -15.08 4.93 -4.10
N TYR A 79 -15.59 3.91 -3.41
CA TYR A 79 -15.85 3.98 -1.96
C TYR A 79 -14.56 3.90 -1.16
N THR A 80 -13.60 3.07 -1.59
CA THR A 80 -12.27 3.04 -0.97
C THR A 80 -11.56 4.38 -1.06
N LEU A 81 -11.57 5.01 -2.25
CA LEU A 81 -11.02 6.36 -2.45
C LEU A 81 -11.74 7.39 -1.57
N TRP A 82 -13.07 7.32 -1.48
CA TRP A 82 -13.86 8.20 -0.62
C TRP A 82 -13.48 8.07 0.85
N GLU A 83 -13.33 6.85 1.36
CA GLU A 83 -12.91 6.61 2.74
C GLU A 83 -11.49 7.10 3.01
N PHE A 84 -10.56 6.93 2.07
CA PHE A 84 -9.22 7.51 2.20
C PHE A 84 -9.26 9.04 2.25
N CYS A 85 -10.08 9.67 1.40
CA CYS A 85 -10.27 11.12 1.44
C CYS A 85 -10.86 11.59 2.78
N ASN A 86 -11.86 10.90 3.32
CA ASN A 86 -12.44 11.21 4.64
C ASN A 86 -11.43 11.03 5.78
N ALA A 87 -10.49 10.10 5.62
CA ALA A 87 -9.41 9.84 6.56
C ALA A 87 -8.22 10.83 6.43
N GLY A 88 -8.29 11.84 5.56
CA GLY A 88 -7.27 12.89 5.43
C GLY A 88 -6.27 12.69 4.29
N CYS A 89 -6.54 11.76 3.38
CA CYS A 89 -5.75 11.63 2.14
C CYS A 89 -6.28 12.55 1.03
N ILE A 90 -5.43 12.84 0.06
CA ILE A 90 -5.78 13.54 -1.18
C ILE A 90 -5.36 12.70 -2.37
N ILE A 91 -6.20 12.66 -3.40
CA ILE A 91 -5.83 12.04 -4.68
C ILE A 91 -4.89 13.00 -5.41
N THR A 92 -3.66 12.56 -5.69
CA THR A 92 -2.62 13.38 -6.34
C THR A 92 -2.48 13.09 -7.83
N GLY A 93 -2.99 11.96 -8.31
CA GLY A 93 -3.00 11.63 -9.73
C GLY A 93 -3.03 10.14 -10.02
N ILE A 94 -2.53 9.77 -11.20
CA ILE A 94 -2.37 8.38 -11.64
C ILE A 94 -0.91 8.23 -12.08
N ARG A 95 -0.31 7.08 -11.74
CA ARG A 95 1.05 6.73 -12.17
C ARG A 95 1.10 5.28 -12.66
N GLU A 96 2.10 4.98 -13.45
CA GLU A 96 2.44 3.60 -13.77
C GLU A 96 3.28 2.99 -12.63
N ILE A 97 2.93 1.78 -12.22
CA ILE A 97 3.72 0.99 -11.27
C ILE A 97 4.08 -0.37 -11.88
N PRO A 98 5.19 -0.99 -11.47
CA PRO A 98 5.51 -2.35 -11.88
C PRO A 98 4.47 -3.35 -11.35
N GLU A 99 4.03 -4.28 -12.19
CA GLU A 99 3.19 -5.41 -11.78
C GLU A 99 4.04 -6.54 -11.19
N LEU A 100 3.48 -7.30 -10.25
CA LEU A 100 4.16 -8.44 -9.65
C LEU A 100 4.23 -9.60 -10.66
N TYR A 101 5.44 -10.07 -10.93
CA TYR A 101 5.72 -11.15 -11.88
C TYR A 101 4.88 -12.40 -11.60
N THR A 102 4.09 -12.83 -12.58
CA THR A 102 3.68 -14.22 -12.75
C THR A 102 4.34 -14.75 -14.03
N ASP A 103 5.14 -15.81 -13.90
CA ASP A 103 5.63 -16.65 -15.01
C ASP A 103 6.72 -16.09 -15.97
N GLY A 104 7.61 -15.21 -15.49
CA GLY A 104 8.92 -14.98 -16.14
C GLY A 104 8.92 -14.15 -17.43
N GLU A 105 7.76 -13.69 -17.90
CA GLU A 105 7.66 -12.64 -18.91
C GLU A 105 7.57 -11.26 -18.23
N ARG A 106 8.19 -10.24 -18.82
CA ARG A 106 8.04 -8.86 -18.33
C ARG A 106 6.59 -8.42 -18.54
N THR A 107 5.85 -8.27 -17.46
CA THR A 107 4.52 -7.67 -17.50
C THR A 107 4.62 -6.17 -17.72
N ALA A 108 3.63 -5.62 -18.42
CA ALA A 108 3.54 -4.18 -18.66
C ALA A 108 3.25 -3.46 -17.33
N PRO A 109 3.74 -2.23 -17.13
CA PRO A 109 3.33 -1.41 -16.00
C PRO A 109 1.81 -1.24 -15.98
N ILE A 110 1.22 -1.22 -14.78
CA ILE A 110 -0.21 -1.02 -14.58
C ILE A 110 -0.48 0.39 -14.04
N PRO A 111 -1.63 1.00 -14.40
CA PRO A 111 -2.04 2.27 -13.82
C PRO A 111 -2.44 2.09 -12.35
N ALA A 112 -1.99 2.99 -11.50
CA ALA A 112 -2.34 3.06 -10.09
C ALA A 112 -2.71 4.49 -9.70
N ILE A 113 -3.77 4.64 -8.91
CA ILE A 113 -4.20 5.93 -8.37
C ILE A 113 -3.27 6.29 -7.22
N THR A 114 -2.68 7.47 -7.25
CA THR A 114 -1.76 7.95 -6.22
C THR A 114 -2.49 8.84 -5.23
N LEU A 115 -2.22 8.62 -3.95
CA LEU A 115 -2.74 9.42 -2.85
C LEU A 115 -1.58 9.91 -1.97
N ALA A 116 -1.76 11.10 -1.39
CA ALA A 116 -0.88 11.64 -0.37
C ALA A 116 -1.64 11.82 0.94
N ILE A 117 -0.97 11.61 2.07
CA ILE A 117 -1.54 11.87 3.39
C ILE A 117 -1.23 13.32 3.77
N HIS A 118 -2.26 14.12 4.07
CA HIS A 118 -2.08 15.49 4.53
C HIS A 118 -1.88 15.49 6.05
N TYR A 119 -0.82 16.15 6.52
CA TYR A 119 -0.52 16.37 7.94
C TYR A 119 -1.06 17.72 8.42
#